data_AF-A0A549SP19-F1
#
_entry.id   AF-A0A549SP19-F1
#
_cell.length_a   1.000
_cell.length_b   1.000
_cell.length_c   1.000
_cell.angle_alpha   90.00
_cell.angle_beta   90.00
_cell.angle_gamma   90.00
#
_symmetry.space_group_name_H-M   'P 1'
#
loop_
_entity.id
_entity.type
_entity.pdbx_description
1 polymer ?
#
loop_
_entity_poly.entity_id
_entity_poly.type
_entity_poly.pdbx_seq_one_letter_code
_entity_poly.pdbx_strand_id
1 'polypeptide(L)'
;MDFSRRFTFLFSAPNFEADDLEGLRVNQIIAAIESMGFQVVRARRVEDAEIVVQTDAAIGCLVVDWGKKGLEGKTASLIDLMRKRGLDMPIVLLIRRKRFEDIPVEVLDFIDGYVFLAEETPEFIAKNLVSRLKQYAETLKTPFFGALVDYAEEGNQLWTCPGHNGGIFYSRSPIGRIFMEHLGEAVFRDDLDNSVVELGDLLTHEGPALAAQKAAAEIFGAEKTYFVLNGTSSSNKVVLTNLVAEGDLVLFDRNNHKAAHHGALLLGGGVPIFLPTTRNAHGLIGPIDHEAFDEEKLR
;
A
#
# COMPACT_ATOMS: atom_id res chain seq x y z
N MET A 1 8.01 -6.29 14.70
CA MET A 1 7.38 -7.49 14.11
C MET A 1 7.70 -7.45 12.64
N ASP A 2 8.56 -8.36 12.17
CA ASP A 2 8.95 -8.56 10.77
C ASP A 2 7.77 -8.28 9.82
N PHE A 3 7.99 -7.39 8.84
CA PHE A 3 6.98 -6.89 7.89
C PHE A 3 6.14 -8.02 7.30
N SER A 4 6.78 -9.12 6.92
CA SER A 4 6.11 -10.29 6.33
C SER A 4 5.13 -10.97 7.28
N ARG A 5 5.35 -10.93 8.59
CA ARG A 5 4.48 -11.55 9.60
C ARG A 5 3.18 -10.77 9.87
N ARG A 6 3.04 -9.57 9.29
CA ARG A 6 1.79 -8.82 9.29
C ARG A 6 0.76 -9.39 8.30
N PHE A 7 1.19 -10.30 7.42
CA PHE A 7 0.31 -10.98 6.49
C PHE A 7 -0.15 -12.34 7.01
N THR A 8 -1.31 -12.75 6.51
CA THR A 8 -2.03 -13.95 6.93
C THR A 8 -2.17 -14.93 5.78
N PHE A 9 -2.04 -16.22 6.07
CA PHE A 9 -2.39 -17.28 5.13
C PHE A 9 -3.88 -17.56 5.18
N LEU A 10 -4.51 -17.73 4.01
CA LEU A 10 -5.88 -18.23 3.91
C LEU A 10 -5.85 -19.64 3.34
N PHE A 11 -6.26 -20.63 4.12
CA PHE A 11 -6.46 -22.01 3.65
C PHE A 11 -7.94 -22.23 3.37
N SER A 12 -8.31 -22.44 2.11
CA SER A 12 -9.67 -22.79 1.68
C SER A 12 -9.71 -24.26 1.25
N ALA A 13 -10.20 -25.14 2.13
CA ALA A 13 -10.23 -26.57 1.86
C ALA A 13 -11.46 -27.23 2.51
N PRO A 14 -12.09 -28.22 1.84
CA PRO A 14 -13.37 -28.78 2.29
C PRO A 14 -13.25 -29.63 3.56
N ASN A 15 -12.07 -30.22 3.82
CA ASN A 15 -11.85 -31.04 5.01
C ASN A 15 -10.51 -30.73 5.70
N PHE A 16 -10.61 -30.40 6.99
CA PHE A 16 -9.50 -30.27 7.95
C PHE A 16 -9.57 -31.34 9.05
N GLU A 17 -10.47 -32.32 8.95
CA GLU A 17 -10.64 -33.37 9.96
C GLU A 17 -9.39 -34.27 10.01
N ALA A 18 -8.98 -34.61 11.22
CA ALA A 18 -7.76 -35.38 11.49
C ALA A 18 -7.89 -36.88 11.18
N ASP A 19 -9.11 -37.33 10.85
CA ASP A 19 -9.43 -38.75 10.63
C ASP A 19 -9.11 -39.21 9.19
N ASP A 20 -8.83 -38.28 8.28
CA ASP A 20 -8.28 -38.54 6.95
C ASP A 20 -6.83 -38.08 6.87
N LEU A 21 -5.96 -38.88 6.23
CA LEU A 21 -4.52 -38.60 6.09
C LEU A 21 -4.27 -37.25 5.43
N GLU A 22 -5.10 -36.87 4.45
CA GLU A 22 -5.00 -35.57 3.77
C GLU A 22 -5.29 -34.41 4.73
N GLY A 23 -6.32 -34.54 5.57
CA GLY A 23 -6.67 -33.54 6.59
C GLY A 23 -5.62 -33.42 7.68
N LEU A 24 -5.05 -34.55 8.12
CA LEU A 24 -3.91 -34.56 9.04
C LEU A 24 -2.70 -33.81 8.46
N ARG A 25 -2.34 -34.06 7.19
CA ARG A 25 -1.21 -33.39 6.54
C ARG A 25 -1.44 -31.89 6.37
N VAL A 26 -2.65 -31.46 6.00
CA VAL A 26 -2.99 -30.02 5.95
C VAL A 26 -2.84 -29.38 7.33
N ASN A 27 -3.30 -30.03 8.41
CA ASN A 27 -3.12 -29.50 9.76
C ASN A 27 -1.64 -29.44 10.17
N GLN A 28 -0.81 -30.41 9.78
CA GLN A 28 0.63 -30.38 10.02
C GLN A 28 1.31 -29.22 9.28
N ILE A 29 0.93 -28.94 8.03
CA ILE A 29 1.41 -27.78 7.27
C ILE A 29 1.03 -26.48 8.00
N ILE A 30 -0.23 -26.35 8.42
CA ILE A 30 -0.72 -25.16 9.13
C ILE A 30 0.04 -24.98 10.44
N ALA A 31 0.19 -26.03 11.24
CA ALA A 31 0.94 -25.98 12.50
C ALA A 31 2.40 -25.59 12.28
N ALA A 32 3.04 -26.07 11.20
CA ALA A 32 4.39 -25.67 10.83
C ALA A 32 4.45 -24.17 10.45
N ILE A 33 3.47 -23.66 9.71
CA ILE A 33 3.35 -22.21 9.38
C ILE A 33 3.19 -21.37 10.65
N GLU A 34 2.28 -21.75 11.55
CA GLU A 34 2.04 -21.08 12.82
C GLU A 34 3.30 -21.10 13.70
N SER A 35 4.06 -22.21 13.71
CA SER A 35 5.33 -22.31 14.45
C SER A 35 6.41 -21.34 13.97
N MET A 36 6.34 -20.88 12.70
CA MET A 36 7.22 -19.86 12.14
C MET A 36 6.77 -18.42 12.43
N GLY A 37 5.63 -18.26 13.12
CA GLY A 37 5.09 -16.97 13.58
C GLY A 37 4.11 -16.30 12.62
N PHE A 38 3.52 -17.05 11.69
CA PHE A 38 2.51 -16.55 10.74
C PHE A 38 1.11 -16.93 11.19
N GLN A 39 0.14 -16.06 10.92
CA GLN A 39 -1.27 -16.34 11.18
C GLN A 39 -1.88 -17.14 10.01
N VAL A 40 -2.80 -18.05 10.34
CA VAL A 40 -3.51 -18.86 9.37
C VAL A 40 -5.01 -18.81 9.63
N VAL A 41 -5.78 -18.37 8.64
CA VAL A 41 -7.25 -18.42 8.63
C VAL A 41 -7.68 -19.65 7.84
N ARG A 42 -8.61 -20.43 8.41
CA ARG A 42 -9.13 -21.66 7.82
C ARG A 42 -10.58 -21.44 7.36
N ALA A 43 -10.82 -21.58 6.07
CA ALA A 43 -12.14 -21.53 5.45
C ALA A 43 -12.53 -22.93 4.95
N ARG A 44 -13.60 -23.50 5.53
CA ARG A 44 -14.09 -24.83 5.15
C ARG A 44 -14.85 -24.82 3.84
N ARG A 45 -15.50 -23.70 3.53
CA ARG A 45 -16.25 -23.49 2.30
C ARG A 45 -15.64 -22.34 1.52
N VAL A 46 -15.82 -22.36 0.21
CA VAL A 46 -15.30 -21.30 -0.66
C VAL A 46 -15.95 -19.96 -0.33
N GLU A 47 -17.23 -19.96 0.03
CA GLU A 47 -17.96 -18.74 0.43
C GLU A 47 -17.38 -18.11 1.70
N ASP A 48 -16.88 -18.93 2.64
CA ASP A 48 -16.23 -18.42 3.84
C ASP A 48 -14.89 -17.74 3.46
N ALA A 49 -14.17 -18.30 2.48
CA ALA A 49 -12.94 -17.70 1.97
C ALA A 49 -13.21 -16.39 1.22
N GLU A 50 -14.28 -16.30 0.44
CA GLU A 50 -14.70 -15.06 -0.24
C GLU A 50 -14.96 -13.94 0.78
N ILE A 51 -15.67 -14.24 1.88
CA ILE A 51 -15.92 -13.28 2.97
C ILE A 51 -14.59 -12.82 3.57
N VAL A 52 -13.69 -13.76 3.91
CA VAL A 52 -12.40 -13.42 4.51
C VAL A 52 -11.64 -12.45 3.63
N VAL A 53 -11.51 -12.74 2.33
CA VAL A 53 -10.75 -11.88 1.43
C VAL A 53 -11.39 -10.49 1.29
N GLN A 54 -12.72 -10.42 1.20
CA GLN A 54 -13.40 -9.13 1.12
C GLN A 54 -13.21 -8.27 2.38
N THR A 55 -13.05 -8.90 3.55
CA THR A 55 -12.92 -8.20 4.83
C THR A 55 -11.48 -7.93 5.26
N ASP A 56 -10.51 -8.73 4.82
CA ASP A 56 -9.12 -8.65 5.25
C ASP A 56 -8.16 -8.42 4.07
N ALA A 57 -7.46 -7.29 4.12
CA ALA A 57 -6.43 -6.92 3.14
C ALA A 57 -5.05 -7.52 3.45
N ALA A 58 -4.87 -8.08 4.64
CA ALA A 58 -3.62 -8.70 5.06
C ALA A 58 -3.45 -10.14 4.56
N ILE A 59 -4.41 -10.70 3.81
CA ILE A 59 -4.23 -12.02 3.18
C ILE A 59 -3.06 -11.93 2.19
N GLY A 60 -1.97 -12.64 2.51
CA GLY A 60 -0.73 -12.60 1.74
C GLY A 60 -0.41 -13.88 0.99
N CYS A 61 -1.21 -14.94 1.17
CA CYS A 61 -1.13 -16.16 0.37
C CYS A 61 -2.44 -16.95 0.51
N LEU A 62 -3.05 -17.30 -0.62
CA LEU A 62 -4.22 -18.17 -0.68
C LEU A 62 -3.79 -19.59 -1.03
N VAL A 63 -4.11 -20.54 -0.17
CA VAL A 63 -3.94 -21.96 -0.40
C VAL A 63 -5.32 -22.58 -0.57
N VAL A 64 -5.67 -23.02 -1.79
CA VAL A 64 -7.03 -23.44 -2.11
C VAL A 64 -7.09 -24.85 -2.70
N ASP A 65 -8.07 -25.63 -2.25
CA ASP A 65 -8.32 -26.97 -2.76
C ASP A 65 -8.89 -26.97 -4.19
N TRP A 66 -8.25 -27.72 -5.08
CA TRP A 66 -8.74 -27.90 -6.45
C TRP A 66 -9.82 -28.99 -6.50
N GLY A 67 -11.09 -28.56 -6.43
CA GLY A 67 -12.25 -29.44 -6.35
C GLY A 67 -12.54 -30.28 -7.61
N LYS A 68 -13.58 -31.12 -7.51
CA LYS A 68 -13.98 -32.05 -8.59
C LYS A 68 -14.60 -31.38 -9.82
N LYS A 69 -15.19 -30.19 -9.67
CA LYS A 69 -15.99 -29.50 -10.72
C LYS A 69 -15.19 -28.63 -11.71
N GLY A 70 -13.86 -28.56 -11.61
CA GLY A 70 -13.02 -27.82 -12.57
C GLY A 70 -13.40 -26.34 -12.67
N LEU A 71 -13.43 -25.80 -13.90
CA LEU A 71 -13.73 -24.38 -14.20
C LEU A 71 -15.13 -23.92 -13.80
N GLU A 72 -16.11 -24.82 -13.75
CA GLU A 72 -17.48 -24.51 -13.28
C GLU A 72 -17.58 -24.55 -11.74
N GLY A 73 -16.47 -24.80 -11.06
CA GLY A 73 -16.37 -24.86 -9.62
C GLY A 73 -16.22 -23.49 -8.97
N LYS A 74 -16.72 -23.37 -7.74
CA LYS A 74 -16.59 -22.16 -6.91
C LYS A 74 -15.13 -21.74 -6.69
N THR A 75 -14.18 -22.69 -6.71
CA THR A 75 -12.74 -22.41 -6.62
C THR A 75 -12.26 -21.49 -7.73
N ALA A 76 -12.70 -21.69 -8.98
CA ALA A 76 -12.29 -20.84 -10.09
C ALA A 76 -12.81 -19.40 -9.92
N SER A 77 -14.05 -19.24 -9.43
CA SER A 77 -14.62 -17.93 -9.09
C SER A 77 -13.86 -17.22 -7.97
N LEU A 78 -13.40 -17.95 -6.94
CA LEU A 78 -12.56 -17.38 -5.89
C LEU A 78 -11.21 -16.89 -6.45
N ILE A 79 -10.56 -17.67 -7.31
CA ILE A 79 -9.29 -17.28 -7.95
C ILE A 79 -9.46 -16.01 -8.79
N ASP A 80 -10.52 -15.95 -9.62
CA ASP A 80 -10.86 -14.76 -10.40
C ASP A 80 -11.13 -13.54 -9.51
N LEU A 81 -11.86 -13.72 -8.40
CA LEU A 81 -12.07 -12.66 -7.40
C LEU A 81 -10.75 -12.14 -6.82
N MET A 82 -9.79 -13.03 -6.52
CA MET A 82 -8.47 -12.63 -6.02
C MET A 82 -7.71 -11.80 -7.05
N ARG A 83 -7.70 -12.25 -8.30
CA ARG A 83 -6.96 -11.59 -9.37
C ARG A 83 -7.55 -10.23 -9.71
N LYS A 84 -8.88 -10.07 -9.64
CA LYS A 84 -9.56 -8.78 -9.77
C LYS A 84 -9.22 -7.78 -8.67
N ARG A 85 -8.82 -8.25 -7.47
CA ARG A 85 -8.35 -7.39 -6.38
C ARG A 85 -6.98 -6.77 -6.68
N GLY A 86 -6.19 -7.42 -7.54
CA GLY A 86 -4.84 -7.00 -7.92
C GLY A 86 -3.76 -7.47 -6.95
N LEU A 87 -2.56 -6.89 -7.09
CA LEU A 87 -1.35 -7.08 -6.27
C LEU A 87 -0.64 -8.45 -6.39
N ASP A 88 -0.88 -9.27 -7.41
CA ASP A 88 -0.10 -10.51 -7.67
C ASP A 88 0.10 -11.42 -6.43
N MET A 89 -0.86 -11.39 -5.49
CA MET A 89 -0.82 -12.18 -4.27
C MET A 89 -0.70 -13.68 -4.62
N PRO A 90 0.21 -14.44 -3.99
CA PRO A 90 0.40 -15.86 -4.26
C PRO A 90 -0.87 -16.69 -4.06
N ILE A 91 -1.27 -17.42 -5.11
CA ILE A 91 -2.34 -18.43 -5.08
C ILE A 91 -1.72 -19.80 -5.34
N VAL A 92 -1.85 -20.71 -4.37
CA VAL A 92 -1.31 -22.06 -4.42
C VAL A 92 -2.44 -23.08 -4.39
N LEU A 93 -2.47 -23.96 -5.40
CA LEU A 93 -3.45 -25.04 -5.44
C LEU A 93 -3.03 -26.24 -4.59
N LEU A 94 -3.90 -26.70 -3.71
CA LEU A 94 -3.80 -28.03 -3.11
C LEU A 94 -4.42 -29.04 -4.07
N ILE A 95 -3.60 -29.98 -4.55
CA ILE A 95 -4.06 -31.03 -5.47
C ILE A 95 -4.28 -32.33 -4.68
N ARG A 96 -5.54 -32.79 -4.66
CA ARG A 96 -5.94 -34.05 -4.03
C ARG A 96 -6.29 -35.09 -5.09
N ARG A 97 -5.59 -36.23 -5.08
CA ARG A 97 -5.93 -37.45 -5.87
C ARG A 97 -6.06 -37.28 -7.39
N LYS A 98 -5.72 -36.10 -7.94
CA LYS A 98 -5.78 -35.73 -9.35
C LYS A 98 -4.39 -35.61 -9.93
N ARG A 99 -4.28 -35.83 -11.25
CA ARG A 99 -3.05 -35.57 -11.99
C ARG A 99 -2.97 -34.09 -12.28
N PHE A 100 -1.75 -33.56 -12.41
CA PHE A 100 -1.53 -32.18 -12.84
C PHE A 100 -2.28 -31.85 -14.15
N GLU A 101 -2.40 -32.85 -15.03
CA GLU A 101 -3.17 -32.84 -16.29
C GLU A 101 -4.65 -32.46 -16.14
N ASP A 102 -5.22 -32.57 -14.93
CA ASP A 102 -6.63 -32.25 -14.66
C ASP A 102 -6.86 -30.76 -14.31
N ILE A 103 -5.81 -29.93 -14.33
CA ILE A 103 -5.89 -28.48 -14.12
C ILE A 103 -5.97 -27.81 -15.51
N PRO A 104 -7.08 -27.10 -15.81
CA PRO A 104 -7.23 -26.37 -17.06
C PRO A 104 -6.15 -25.30 -17.21
N VAL A 105 -5.64 -25.14 -18.43
CA VAL A 105 -4.55 -24.19 -18.74
C VAL A 105 -4.96 -22.76 -18.36
N GLU A 106 -6.23 -22.44 -18.51
CA GLU A 106 -6.80 -21.14 -18.16
C GLU A 106 -6.65 -20.81 -16.67
N VAL A 107 -6.55 -21.82 -15.80
CA VAL A 107 -6.34 -21.63 -14.35
C VAL A 107 -4.86 -21.47 -14.04
N LEU A 108 -3.98 -22.07 -14.84
CA LEU A 108 -2.53 -22.00 -14.64
C LEU A 108 -2.01 -20.56 -14.72
N ASP A 109 -2.59 -19.73 -15.59
CA ASP A 109 -2.24 -18.30 -15.71
C ASP A 109 -2.59 -17.48 -14.46
N PHE A 110 -3.46 -18.01 -13.58
CA PHE A 110 -3.91 -17.31 -12.38
C PHE A 110 -3.39 -17.92 -11.08
N ILE A 111 -2.49 -18.90 -11.11
CA ILE A 111 -1.92 -19.51 -9.90
C ILE A 111 -0.39 -19.39 -9.92
N ASP A 112 0.21 -19.35 -8.73
CA ASP A 112 1.66 -19.19 -8.55
C ASP A 112 2.34 -20.51 -8.21
N GLY A 113 1.57 -21.55 -7.92
CA GLY A 113 2.09 -22.88 -7.68
C GLY A 113 1.04 -23.90 -7.28
N TYR A 114 1.53 -25.10 -6.99
CA TYR A 114 0.72 -26.22 -6.52
C TYR A 114 1.45 -26.98 -5.42
N VAL A 115 0.68 -27.69 -4.61
CA VAL A 115 1.18 -28.56 -3.55
C VAL A 115 0.51 -29.91 -3.70
N PHE A 116 1.32 -30.94 -3.91
CA PHE A 116 0.90 -32.33 -3.81
C PHE A 116 1.09 -32.79 -2.38
N LEU A 117 -0.03 -32.94 -1.66
CA LEU A 117 0.02 -33.35 -0.25
C LEU A 117 0.75 -34.67 -0.04
N ALA A 118 0.77 -35.58 -1.02
CA ALA A 118 1.38 -36.90 -0.87
C ALA A 118 2.92 -36.89 -1.02
N GLU A 119 3.47 -35.96 -1.80
CA GLU A 119 4.82 -36.08 -2.37
C GLU A 119 5.91 -35.38 -1.56
N GLU A 120 5.54 -34.52 -0.60
CA GLU A 120 6.50 -33.72 0.17
C GLU A 120 6.11 -33.60 1.65
N THR A 121 7.10 -33.45 2.51
CA THR A 121 6.92 -33.26 3.95
C THR A 121 6.11 -31.98 4.27
N PRO A 122 5.17 -32.04 5.24
CA PRO A 122 4.41 -30.86 5.68
C PRO A 122 5.30 -29.66 6.03
N GLU A 123 6.44 -29.90 6.67
CA GLU A 123 7.38 -28.86 7.10
C GLU A 123 8.04 -28.17 5.89
N PHE A 124 8.40 -28.91 4.85
CA PHE A 124 9.00 -28.32 3.65
C PHE A 124 7.96 -27.55 2.83
N ILE A 125 6.74 -28.08 2.71
CA ILE A 125 5.60 -27.36 2.10
C ILE A 125 5.37 -26.03 2.84
N ALA A 126 5.31 -26.05 4.17
CA ALA A 126 5.15 -24.84 4.98
C ALA A 126 6.27 -23.82 4.72
N LYS A 127 7.54 -24.25 4.66
CA LYS A 127 8.67 -23.37 4.32
C LYS A 127 8.54 -22.78 2.92
N ASN A 128 8.11 -23.56 1.93
CA ASN A 128 7.88 -23.07 0.57
C ASN A 128 6.77 -22.01 0.53
N LEU A 129 5.64 -22.26 1.20
CA LEU A 129 4.53 -21.32 1.30
C LEU A 129 4.95 -20.01 2.01
N VAL A 130 5.70 -20.11 3.11
CA VAL A 130 6.28 -18.94 3.81
C VAL A 130 7.24 -18.17 2.92
N SER A 131 8.09 -18.87 2.15
CA SER A 131 9.00 -18.21 1.21
C SER A 131 8.25 -17.38 0.16
N ARG A 132 7.14 -17.91 -0.37
CA ARG A 132 6.30 -17.20 -1.36
C ARG A 132 5.62 -15.97 -0.76
N LEU A 133 5.03 -16.11 0.43
CA LEU A 133 4.42 -14.97 1.13
C LEU A 133 5.47 -13.90 1.43
N LYS A 134 6.68 -14.28 1.88
CA LYS A 134 7.78 -13.33 2.10
C LYS A 134 8.17 -12.59 0.82
N GLN A 135 8.31 -13.30 -0.29
CA GLN A 135 8.61 -12.67 -1.58
C GLN A 135 7.53 -11.66 -1.98
N TYR A 136 6.25 -12.01 -1.82
CA TYR A 136 5.14 -11.09 -2.04
C TYR A 136 5.18 -9.88 -1.10
N ALA A 137 5.41 -10.09 0.19
CA ALA A 137 5.53 -8.99 1.15
C ALA A 137 6.64 -8.01 0.76
N GLU A 138 7.78 -8.49 0.27
CA GLU A 138 8.86 -7.61 -0.22
C GLU A 138 8.42 -6.76 -1.43
N THR A 139 7.56 -7.28 -2.33
CA THR A 139 7.04 -6.47 -3.45
C THR A 139 6.11 -5.34 -3.02
N LEU A 140 5.55 -5.41 -1.80
CA LEU A 140 4.66 -4.38 -1.25
C LEU A 140 5.39 -3.27 -0.50
N LYS A 141 6.70 -3.45 -0.21
CA LYS A 141 7.49 -2.40 0.42
C LYS A 141 7.66 -1.23 -0.53
N THR A 142 6.97 -0.12 -0.25
CA THR A 142 7.20 1.10 -1.01
C THR A 142 8.58 1.68 -0.68
N PRO A 143 9.21 2.44 -1.59
CA PRO A 143 10.61 2.83 -1.42
C PRO A 143 10.92 3.56 -0.11
N PHE A 144 10.00 4.40 0.38
CA PHE A 144 10.20 5.14 1.64
C PHE A 144 9.64 4.40 2.85
N PHE A 145 8.37 4.00 2.84
CA PHE A 145 7.76 3.36 4.01
C PHE A 145 8.37 1.98 4.29
N GLY A 146 8.75 1.22 3.25
CA GLY A 146 9.48 -0.03 3.41
C GLY A 146 10.82 0.17 4.11
N ALA A 147 11.61 1.14 3.67
CA ALA A 147 12.89 1.49 4.30
C ALA A 147 12.72 1.96 5.76
N LEU A 148 11.67 2.74 6.04
CA LEU A 148 11.34 3.19 7.40
C LEU A 148 11.02 2.01 8.33
N VAL A 149 10.21 1.06 7.87
CA VAL A 149 9.88 -0.15 8.65
C VAL A 149 11.12 -1.01 8.87
N ASP A 150 11.95 -1.20 7.85
CA ASP A 150 13.17 -2.00 7.97
C ASP A 150 14.15 -1.35 8.98
N TYR A 151 14.35 -0.04 8.89
CA TYR A 151 15.17 0.73 9.85
C TYR A 151 14.65 0.59 11.30
N ALA A 152 13.33 0.64 11.49
CA ALA A 152 12.74 0.49 12.83
C ALA A 152 12.96 -0.91 13.42
N GLU A 153 12.95 -1.97 12.61
CA GLU A 153 13.18 -3.35 13.08
C GLU A 153 14.63 -3.64 13.44
N GLU A 154 15.60 -2.86 12.95
CA GLU A 154 17.02 -2.97 13.36
C GLU A 154 17.25 -2.57 14.82
N GLY A 155 16.33 -1.82 15.43
CA GLY A 155 16.42 -1.44 16.85
C GLY A 155 17.55 -0.45 17.14
N ASN A 156 17.87 0.42 16.16
CA ASN A 156 18.95 1.40 16.24
C ASN A 156 18.77 2.38 17.42
N GLN A 157 19.86 2.69 18.11
CA GLN A 157 19.88 3.72 19.16
C GLN A 157 20.19 5.08 18.57
N LEU A 158 19.29 6.03 18.80
CA LEU A 158 19.42 7.40 18.34
C LEU A 158 20.13 8.22 19.43
N TRP A 159 21.13 9.00 19.03
CA TRP A 159 21.83 9.99 19.86
C TRP A 159 21.69 11.40 19.27
N THR A 160 20.53 11.63 18.67
CA THR A 160 20.25 12.76 17.78
C THR A 160 18.83 13.27 18.03
N CYS A 161 18.41 14.27 17.26
CA CYS A 161 17.02 14.70 17.24
C CYS A 161 16.14 13.63 16.55
N PRO A 162 14.83 13.62 16.80
CA PRO A 162 14.11 14.42 17.79
C PRO A 162 14.41 14.02 19.24
N GLY A 163 14.42 14.99 20.17
CA GLY A 163 14.82 14.78 21.56
C GLY A 163 13.98 13.77 22.36
N HIS A 164 12.80 13.38 21.88
CA HIS A 164 12.03 12.30 22.51
C HIS A 164 12.66 10.92 22.31
N ASN A 165 13.61 10.75 21.38
CA ASN A 165 14.40 9.55 21.11
C ASN A 165 13.54 8.28 21.00
N GLY A 166 12.69 8.20 19.98
CA GLY A 166 11.75 7.08 19.86
C GLY A 166 10.63 7.08 20.90
N GLY A 167 10.46 8.19 21.61
CA GLY A 167 9.40 8.40 22.59
C GLY A 167 9.77 8.04 24.03
N ILE A 168 10.98 7.54 24.27
CA ILE A 168 11.45 7.12 25.60
C ILE A 168 11.41 8.26 26.64
N PHE A 169 11.63 9.50 26.21
CA PHE A 169 11.60 10.64 27.12
C PHE A 169 10.18 11.07 27.50
N TYR A 170 9.16 10.80 26.66
CA TYR A 170 7.76 11.00 27.06
C TYR A 170 7.38 10.07 28.21
N SER A 171 7.83 8.82 28.17
CA SER A 171 7.58 7.80 29.20
C SER A 171 8.16 8.13 30.58
N ARG A 172 8.96 9.19 30.72
CA ARG A 172 9.50 9.68 32.00
C ARG A 172 8.49 10.50 32.82
N SER A 173 7.32 10.83 32.25
CA SER A 173 6.22 11.47 32.98
C SER A 173 4.95 10.62 32.91
N PRO A 174 4.07 10.64 33.92
CA PRO A 174 2.81 9.88 33.87
C PRO A 174 1.96 10.22 32.64
N ILE A 175 1.84 11.50 32.30
CA ILE A 175 1.04 11.93 31.14
C ILE A 175 1.70 11.56 29.81
N GLY A 176 3.03 11.65 29.72
CA GLY A 176 3.75 11.30 28.51
C GLY A 176 3.73 9.78 28.25
N ARG A 177 3.73 8.95 29.29
CA ARG A 177 3.49 7.51 29.15
C ARG A 177 2.11 7.22 28.57
N ILE A 178 1.05 7.84 29.10
CA ILE A 178 -0.32 7.67 28.56
C ILE A 178 -0.40 8.15 27.11
N PHE A 179 0.28 9.25 26.78
CA PHE A 179 0.37 9.76 25.41
C PHE A 179 1.03 8.77 24.45
N MET A 180 2.16 8.16 24.87
CA MET A 180 2.84 7.11 24.11
C MET A 180 1.95 5.87 23.90
N GLU A 181 1.28 5.42 24.96
CA GLU A 181 0.37 4.26 24.90
C GLU A 181 -0.84 4.53 23.98
N HIS A 182 -1.35 5.77 23.98
CA HIS A 182 -2.50 6.16 23.17
C HIS A 182 -2.18 6.26 21.67
N LEU A 183 -1.04 6.87 21.31
CA LEU A 183 -0.64 7.01 19.91
C LEU A 183 0.04 5.75 19.34
N GLY A 184 0.69 4.97 20.21
CA GLY A 184 1.45 3.78 19.84
C GLY A 184 2.92 4.09 19.58
N GLU A 185 3.80 3.16 19.99
CA GLU A 185 5.26 3.35 19.93
C GLU A 185 5.79 3.60 18.51
N ALA A 186 5.20 2.95 17.50
CA ALA A 186 5.64 3.07 16.10
C ALA A 186 5.64 4.53 15.61
N VAL A 187 4.65 5.34 15.98
CA VAL A 187 4.57 6.75 15.60
C VAL A 187 5.83 7.53 16.01
N PHE A 188 6.39 7.22 17.18
CA PHE A 188 7.55 7.91 17.71
C PHE A 188 8.87 7.31 17.26
N ARG A 189 8.89 6.02 16.94
CA ARG A 189 10.06 5.33 16.36
C ARG A 189 10.30 5.76 14.92
N ASP A 190 9.21 6.08 14.22
CA ASP A 190 9.22 6.55 12.84
C ASP A 190 9.40 8.08 12.74
N ASP A 191 9.29 8.82 13.85
CA ASP A 191 9.58 10.27 13.93
C ASP A 191 11.09 10.49 14.06
N LEU A 192 11.74 10.56 12.89
CA LEU A 192 13.18 10.65 12.70
C LEU A 192 13.54 11.95 11.98
N ASP A 193 14.73 12.45 12.24
CA ASP A 193 15.28 13.60 11.50
C ASP A 193 16.22 13.14 10.37
N ASN A 194 16.74 14.11 9.61
CA ASN A 194 17.66 13.86 8.52
C ASN A 194 19.08 13.43 8.96
N SER A 195 19.33 13.26 10.26
CA SER A 195 20.58 12.67 10.71
C SER A 195 20.64 11.15 10.50
N VAL A 196 19.48 10.52 10.24
CA VAL A 196 19.39 9.13 9.78
C VAL A 196 19.66 9.06 8.28
N VAL A 197 20.94 9.06 7.92
CA VAL A 197 21.41 9.14 6.53
C VAL A 197 20.89 8.03 5.62
N GLU A 198 20.55 6.87 6.18
CA GLU A 198 20.00 5.71 5.45
C GLU A 198 18.61 5.99 4.88
N LEU A 199 17.83 6.88 5.51
CA LEU A 199 16.52 7.31 5.03
C LEU A 199 16.59 8.46 4.01
N GLY A 200 17.80 8.98 3.76
CA GLY A 200 18.04 10.11 2.88
C GLY A 200 17.47 11.41 3.45
N ASP A 201 17.21 12.37 2.56
CA ASP A 201 16.69 13.68 2.94
C ASP A 201 15.66 14.14 1.88
N LEU A 202 14.51 14.60 2.38
CA LEU A 202 13.38 15.02 1.56
C LEU A 202 13.63 16.35 0.84
N LEU A 203 14.38 17.27 1.46
CA LEU A 203 14.68 18.61 0.96
C LEU A 203 15.82 18.60 -0.07
N THR A 204 16.79 17.70 0.08
CA THR A 204 17.87 17.51 -0.92
C THR A 204 17.52 16.47 -1.98
N HIS A 205 16.40 15.76 -1.82
CA HIS A 205 15.90 14.73 -2.74
C HIS A 205 16.90 13.58 -2.87
N GLU A 206 17.20 12.89 -1.76
CA GLU A 206 18.15 11.78 -1.73
C GLU A 206 17.55 10.50 -1.12
N GLY A 207 18.20 9.37 -1.39
CA GLY A 207 17.87 8.08 -0.78
C GLY A 207 16.43 7.60 -1.03
N PRO A 208 15.83 6.89 -0.05
CA PRO A 208 14.44 6.44 -0.08
C PRO A 208 13.41 7.52 -0.44
N ALA A 209 13.61 8.77 0.00
CA ALA A 209 12.69 9.87 -0.30
C ALA A 209 12.63 10.19 -1.81
N LEU A 210 13.80 10.26 -2.47
CA LEU A 210 13.86 10.44 -3.93
C LEU A 210 13.28 9.24 -4.68
N ALA A 211 13.57 8.01 -4.21
CA ALA A 211 13.05 6.80 -4.84
C ALA A 211 11.52 6.79 -4.79
N ALA A 212 10.91 7.20 -3.68
CA ALA A 212 9.47 7.33 -3.55
C ALA A 212 8.89 8.44 -4.45
N GLN A 213 9.58 9.59 -4.57
CA GLN A 213 9.18 10.66 -5.51
C GLN A 213 9.19 10.18 -6.97
N LYS A 214 10.19 9.39 -7.38
CA LYS A 214 10.27 8.81 -8.73
C LYS A 214 9.17 7.79 -8.98
N ALA A 215 8.93 6.89 -8.03
CA ALA A 215 7.84 5.92 -8.11
C ALA A 215 6.47 6.62 -8.20
N ALA A 216 6.25 7.68 -7.43
CA ALA A 216 5.05 8.48 -7.53
C ALA A 216 4.92 9.16 -8.90
N ALA A 217 6.00 9.70 -9.47
CA ALA A 217 5.98 10.31 -10.79
C ALA A 217 5.51 9.32 -11.87
N GLU A 218 5.99 8.08 -11.84
CA GLU A 218 5.55 7.01 -12.74
C GLU A 218 4.06 6.67 -12.54
N ILE A 219 3.61 6.49 -11.29
CA ILE A 219 2.22 6.15 -10.97
C ILE A 219 1.25 7.25 -11.41
N PHE A 220 1.59 8.52 -11.18
CA PHE A 220 0.72 9.66 -11.50
C PHE A 220 0.90 10.18 -12.94
N GLY A 221 1.82 9.59 -13.73
CA GLY A 221 2.09 10.01 -15.10
C GLY A 221 2.71 11.41 -15.21
N ALA A 222 3.50 11.82 -14.21
CA ALA A 222 4.20 13.10 -14.17
C ALA A 222 5.68 12.94 -14.56
N GLU A 223 6.29 13.99 -15.11
CA GLU A 223 7.75 13.98 -15.35
C GLU A 223 8.53 13.97 -14.02
N LYS A 224 8.06 14.74 -13.04
CA LYS A 224 8.62 14.82 -11.69
C LYS A 224 7.52 14.97 -10.66
N THR A 225 7.76 14.44 -9.46
CA THR A 225 6.87 14.62 -8.31
C THR A 225 7.67 15.10 -7.11
N TYR A 226 7.13 16.09 -6.42
CA TYR A 226 7.68 16.63 -5.17
C TYR A 226 6.68 16.37 -4.05
N PHE A 227 7.14 15.80 -2.94
CA PHE A 227 6.29 15.63 -1.76
C PHE A 227 6.31 16.91 -0.92
N VAL A 228 5.12 17.37 -0.52
CA VAL A 228 4.95 18.61 0.25
C VAL A 228 4.20 18.28 1.54
N LEU A 229 4.86 18.46 2.68
CA LEU A 229 4.33 18.07 4.00
C LEU A 229 3.38 19.09 4.63
N ASN A 230 3.02 20.17 3.91
CA ASN A 230 2.12 21.21 4.38
C ASN A 230 0.94 21.48 3.42
N GLY A 231 0.48 20.39 2.79
CA GLY A 231 -0.70 20.33 1.92
C GLY A 231 -0.60 21.11 0.60
N THR A 232 -1.61 20.96 -0.26
CA THR A 232 -1.70 21.63 -1.57
C THR A 232 -1.68 23.15 -1.46
N SER A 233 -2.09 23.71 -0.32
CA SER A 233 -1.94 25.14 -0.06
C SER A 233 -0.48 25.60 -0.12
N SER A 234 0.45 24.80 0.37
CA SER A 234 1.89 25.10 0.28
C SER A 234 2.43 24.73 -1.10
N SER A 235 1.96 23.64 -1.70
CA SER A 235 2.32 23.26 -3.07
C SER A 235 2.00 24.37 -4.08
N ASN A 236 0.80 24.98 -4.01
CA ASN A 236 0.43 26.10 -4.87
C ASN A 236 1.39 27.29 -4.69
N LYS A 237 1.80 27.59 -3.46
CA LYS A 237 2.75 28.68 -3.21
C LYS A 237 4.10 28.35 -3.82
N VAL A 238 4.65 27.17 -3.54
CA VAL A 238 5.93 26.71 -4.10
C VAL A 238 5.93 26.80 -5.63
N VAL A 239 4.88 26.28 -6.29
CA VAL A 239 4.76 26.33 -7.75
C VAL A 239 4.66 27.77 -8.23
N LEU A 240 3.71 28.55 -7.71
CA LEU A 240 3.41 29.88 -8.24
C LEU A 240 4.53 30.89 -7.98
N THR A 241 5.23 30.85 -6.84
CA THR A 241 6.37 31.74 -6.58
C THR A 241 7.60 31.41 -7.42
N ASN A 242 7.64 30.23 -8.05
CA ASN A 242 8.70 29.87 -9.01
C ASN A 242 8.29 30.13 -10.47
N LEU A 243 7.00 30.36 -10.75
CA LEU A 243 6.49 30.63 -12.10
C LEU A 243 6.21 32.11 -12.36
N VAL A 244 5.92 32.89 -11.32
CA VAL A 244 5.46 34.29 -11.42
C VAL A 244 6.51 35.21 -10.82
N ALA A 245 6.96 36.19 -11.60
CA ALA A 245 7.77 37.31 -11.14
C ALA A 245 6.91 38.55 -10.86
N GLU A 246 7.47 39.49 -10.10
CA GLU A 246 6.78 40.74 -9.76
C GLU A 246 6.43 41.52 -11.02
N GLY A 247 5.17 41.92 -11.16
CA GLY A 247 4.66 42.65 -12.32
C GLY A 247 4.21 41.78 -13.50
N ASP A 248 4.45 40.46 -13.47
CA ASP A 248 3.94 39.56 -14.51
C ASP A 248 2.42 39.58 -14.57
N LEU A 249 1.87 39.57 -15.79
CA LEU A 249 0.43 39.35 -15.99
C LEU A 249 0.11 37.87 -15.77
N VAL A 250 -0.81 37.60 -14.86
CA VAL A 250 -1.24 36.23 -14.53
C VAL A 250 -2.70 36.03 -14.94
N LEU A 251 -2.94 35.15 -15.91
CA LEU A 251 -4.30 34.69 -16.20
C LEU A 251 -4.81 33.89 -15.00
N PHE A 252 -5.78 34.45 -14.29
CA PHE A 252 -6.14 34.02 -12.96
C PHE A 252 -7.62 33.65 -12.88
N ASP A 253 -7.91 32.36 -12.74
CA ASP A 253 -9.30 31.89 -12.56
C ASP A 253 -9.96 32.62 -11.40
N ARG A 254 -11.13 33.23 -11.62
CA ARG A 254 -11.85 33.93 -10.56
C ARG A 254 -12.35 32.99 -9.46
N ASN A 255 -12.53 31.71 -9.77
CA ASN A 255 -12.89 30.65 -8.83
C ASN A 255 -11.66 29.88 -8.30
N ASN A 256 -10.63 30.61 -7.88
CA ASN A 256 -9.41 30.00 -7.34
C ASN A 256 -9.51 29.71 -5.84
N HIS A 257 -8.64 28.80 -5.37
CA HIS A 257 -8.39 28.61 -3.95
C HIS A 257 -7.54 29.76 -3.39
N LYS A 258 -7.81 30.21 -2.15
CA LYS A 258 -7.08 31.29 -1.46
C LYS A 258 -5.55 31.15 -1.52
N ALA A 259 -5.03 29.92 -1.53
CA ALA A 259 -3.60 29.66 -1.64
C ALA A 259 -2.99 30.11 -2.97
N ALA A 260 -3.74 30.07 -4.08
CA ALA A 260 -3.27 30.58 -5.36
C ALA A 260 -3.11 32.10 -5.33
N HIS A 261 -4.05 32.79 -4.68
CA HIS A 261 -3.95 34.24 -4.46
C HIS A 261 -2.73 34.57 -3.59
N HIS A 262 -2.48 33.80 -2.53
CA HIS A 262 -1.29 33.99 -1.71
C HIS A 262 0.00 33.75 -2.52
N GLY A 263 0.05 32.69 -3.33
CA GLY A 263 1.23 32.33 -4.12
C GLY A 263 1.52 33.32 -5.24
N ALA A 264 0.62 33.42 -6.23
CA ALA A 264 0.85 34.19 -7.44
C ALA A 264 0.83 35.72 -7.22
N LEU A 265 -0.13 36.21 -6.43
CA LEU A 265 -0.37 37.65 -6.33
C LEU A 265 0.35 38.27 -5.14
N LEU A 266 0.15 37.73 -3.94
CA LEU A 266 0.72 38.33 -2.72
C LEU A 266 2.24 38.09 -2.60
N LEU A 267 2.69 36.85 -2.79
CA LEU A 267 4.11 36.49 -2.67
C LEU A 267 4.86 36.71 -3.98
N GLY A 268 4.26 36.35 -5.11
CA GLY A 268 4.86 36.50 -6.44
C GLY A 268 4.76 37.91 -7.03
N GLY A 269 3.88 38.78 -6.51
CA GLY A 269 3.70 40.14 -7.04
C GLY A 269 3.03 40.19 -8.42
N GLY A 270 2.38 39.10 -8.85
CA GLY A 270 1.70 39.04 -10.14
C GLY A 270 0.48 39.97 -10.21
N VAL A 271 0.26 40.53 -11.39
CA VAL A 271 -0.91 41.37 -11.71
C VAL A 271 -1.99 40.47 -12.32
N PRO A 272 -3.13 40.25 -11.63
CA PRO A 272 -4.13 39.29 -12.08
C PRO A 272 -4.97 39.84 -13.23
N ILE A 273 -5.13 39.03 -14.28
CA ILE A 273 -6.19 39.15 -15.27
C ILE A 273 -7.23 38.09 -14.94
N PHE A 274 -8.37 38.50 -14.37
CA PHE A 274 -9.36 37.55 -13.87
C PHE A 274 -10.18 36.93 -15.00
N LEU A 275 -10.12 35.60 -15.12
CA LEU A 275 -10.94 34.85 -16.06
C LEU A 275 -12.34 34.62 -15.47
N PRO A 276 -13.42 35.00 -16.15
CA PRO A 276 -14.79 34.82 -15.67
C PRO A 276 -15.20 33.35 -15.72
N THR A 277 -15.96 32.93 -14.70
CA THR A 277 -16.60 31.61 -14.65
C THR A 277 -18.11 31.76 -14.80
N THR A 278 -18.72 30.77 -15.46
CA THR A 278 -20.17 30.70 -15.57
C THR A 278 -20.82 30.41 -14.21
N ARG A 279 -22.11 30.72 -14.06
CA ARG A 279 -22.86 30.44 -12.83
C ARG A 279 -24.30 30.11 -13.17
N ASN A 280 -24.87 29.08 -12.55
CA ASN A 280 -26.28 28.75 -12.73
C ASN A 280 -27.20 29.61 -11.82
N ALA A 281 -28.52 29.48 -12.00
CA ALA A 281 -29.50 30.23 -11.23
C ALA A 281 -29.46 29.96 -9.71
N HIS A 282 -28.88 28.83 -9.28
CA HIS A 282 -28.71 28.45 -7.87
C HIS A 282 -27.41 29.00 -7.25
N GLY A 283 -26.56 29.65 -8.05
CA GLY A 283 -25.29 30.19 -7.59
C GLY A 283 -24.12 29.20 -7.64
N LEU A 284 -24.30 28.01 -8.20
CA LEU A 284 -23.18 27.07 -8.41
C LEU A 284 -22.27 27.59 -9.52
N ILE A 285 -20.97 27.64 -9.23
CA ILE A 285 -19.95 28.06 -10.17
C ILE A 285 -19.71 26.94 -11.19
N GLY A 286 -19.81 27.28 -12.47
CA GLY A 286 -19.50 26.42 -13.60
C GLY A 286 -18.07 26.63 -14.12
N PRO A 287 -17.75 26.10 -15.31
CA PRO A 287 -16.43 26.25 -15.89
C PRO A 287 -16.11 27.71 -16.26
N ILE A 288 -14.82 27.99 -16.46
CA ILE A 288 -14.33 29.22 -17.08
C ILE A 288 -14.98 29.36 -18.47
N ASP A 289 -15.35 30.59 -18.83
CA ASP A 289 -15.82 30.89 -20.18
C ASP A 289 -14.72 30.59 -21.20
N HIS A 290 -14.98 29.68 -22.14
CA HIS A 290 -14.02 29.29 -23.16
C HIS A 290 -13.57 30.49 -24.00
N GLU A 291 -14.45 31.45 -24.25
CA GLU A 291 -14.10 32.62 -25.04
C GLU A 291 -13.14 33.56 -24.30
N ALA A 292 -13.01 33.44 -22.97
CA ALA A 292 -12.08 34.26 -22.18
C ALA A 292 -10.60 33.91 -22.42
N PHE A 293 -10.31 32.82 -23.14
CA PHE A 293 -8.96 32.45 -23.55
C PHE A 293 -8.56 33.03 -24.92
N ASP A 294 -9.46 33.73 -25.61
CA ASP A 294 -9.16 34.39 -26.88
C ASP A 294 -8.20 35.58 -26.63
N GLU A 295 -7.08 35.59 -27.35
CA GLU A 295 -6.04 36.61 -27.22
C GLU A 295 -6.56 38.02 -27.56
N GLU A 296 -7.51 38.16 -28.49
CA GLU A 296 -8.12 39.47 -28.81
C GLU A 296 -8.98 40.01 -27.66
N LYS A 297 -9.47 39.15 -26.77
CA LYS A 297 -10.26 39.55 -25.59
C LYS A 297 -9.41 39.75 -24.34
N LEU A 298 -8.20 39.19 -24.31
CA LEU A 298 -7.25 39.31 -23.20
C LEU A 298 -6.41 40.60 -23.25
N ARG A 299 -6.24 41.19 -24.43
CA ARG A 299 -5.49 42.45 -24.68
C ARG A 299 -6.37 43.69 -24.56
#